data_AF-A0A1Z8Q986-F1
#
_entry.id   AF-A0A1Z8Q986-F1
#
_cell.length_a   1.000
_cell.length_b   1.000
_cell.length_c   1.000
_cell.angle_alpha   90.00
_cell.angle_beta   90.00
_cell.angle_gamma   90.00
#
_symmetry.space_group_name_H-M   'P 1'
#
loop_
_entity.id
_entity.type
_entity.pdbx_description
1 polymer ?
#
loop_
_entity_poly.entity_id
_entity_poly.type
_entity_poly.pdbx_seq_one_letter_code
_entity_poly.pdbx_strand_id
1 'polypeptide(L)' 'MKKLIILLPFVLFTACGTSYVTNDGKRLIENSALGCVAGEVLFGACAEGAAIAAGTTIITDQK' A
#
# COMPACT_ATOMS: atom_id res chain seq x y z
N MET A 1 -20.74 23.54 5.18
CA MET A 1 -20.42 22.44 6.11
C MET A 1 -19.76 21.33 5.31
N LYS A 2 -18.43 21.31 5.22
CA LYS A 2 -17.66 20.39 4.36
C LYS A 2 -16.30 20.13 5.01
N LYS A 3 -16.32 19.42 6.14
CA LYS A 3 -15.10 19.13 6.94
C LYS A 3 -15.12 17.72 7.55
N LEU A 4 -15.64 16.73 6.81
CA LEU A 4 -15.74 15.35 7.30
C LEU A 4 -15.41 14.30 6.23
N ILE A 5 -14.38 14.53 5.41
CA ILE A 5 -13.92 13.56 4.38
C ILE A 5 -12.39 13.39 4.46
N ILE A 6 -11.81 13.40 5.66
CA ILE A 6 -10.37 13.12 5.86
C ILE A 6 -10.15 11.93 6.81
N LEU A 7 -11.23 11.34 7.35
CA LEU A 7 -11.13 10.19 8.26
C LEU A 7 -11.24 8.82 7.56
N LEU A 8 -11.62 8.78 6.27
CA LEU A 8 -11.78 7.51 5.55
C LEU A 8 -10.46 6.79 5.17
N PRO A 9 -9.36 7.46 4.78
CA PRO A 9 -8.15 6.74 4.41
C PRO A 9 -7.46 6.11 5.64
N PHE A 10 -7.61 6.68 6.83
CA PHE A 10 -6.99 6.16 8.04
C PHE A 10 -7.59 4.82 8.50
N VAL A 11 -8.89 4.60 8.28
CA VAL A 11 -9.58 3.36 8.69
C VAL A 11 -9.19 2.17 7.80
N LEU A 12 -8.74 2.41 6.57
CA LEU A 12 -8.23 1.36 5.68
C LEU A 12 -6.78 0.96 6.02
N PHE A 13 -5.96 1.88 6.56
CA PHE A 13 -4.61 1.55 7.00
C PHE A 13 -4.56 0.72 8.29
N THR A 14 -5.60 0.77 9.14
CA THR A 14 -5.65 -0.04 10.37
C THR A 14 -6.00 -1.51 10.15
N ALA A 15 -6.41 -1.91 8.93
CA ALA A 15 -6.63 -3.33 8.60
C ALA A 15 -5.31 -4.08 8.32
N CYS A 16 -4.18 -3.39 8.24
CA CYS A 16 -2.89 -3.94 7.87
C CYS A 16 -2.08 -4.45 9.08
N GLY A 17 -2.73 -5.16 9.99
CA GLY A 17 -2.15 -5.66 11.23
C GLY A 17 -2.47 -7.12 11.50
N THR A 18 -2.60 -7.95 10.46
CA THR A 18 -2.93 -9.36 10.66
C THR A 18 -1.69 -10.08 11.21
N SER A 19 -1.79 -10.74 12.37
CA SER A 19 -0.70 -11.52 12.96
C SER A 19 -0.41 -12.85 12.23
N TYR A 20 -0.97 -13.02 11.02
CA TYR A 20 -0.87 -14.22 10.19
C TYR A 20 -0.09 -13.99 8.88
N VAL A 21 0.53 -12.82 8.72
CA VAL A 21 1.29 -12.50 7.49
C VAL A 21 2.66 -13.19 7.54
N THR A 22 2.94 -14.05 6.55
CA THR A 22 4.28 -14.63 6.33
C THR A 22 5.31 -13.54 6.02
N ASN A 23 6.62 -13.82 6.13
CA ASN A 23 7.65 -12.81 5.83
C ASN A 23 7.48 -12.18 4.43
N ASP A 24 7.05 -12.97 3.45
CA ASP A 24 6.81 -12.50 2.08
C ASP A 24 5.59 -11.58 2.00
N GLY A 25 4.52 -11.91 2.73
CA GLY A 25 3.35 -11.03 2.84
C GLY A 25 3.69 -9.70 3.52
N LYS A 26 4.62 -9.69 4.48
CA LYS A 26 5.08 -8.45 5.14
C LYS A 26 5.85 -7.59 4.15
N ARG A 27 6.73 -8.20 3.35
CA ARG A 27 7.45 -7.53 2.26
C ARG A 27 6.50 -6.96 1.21
N LEU A 28 5.46 -7.71 0.85
CA LEU A 28 4.45 -7.27 -0.10
C LEU A 28 3.70 -6.02 0.39
N ILE A 29 3.28 -6.04 1.64
CA ILE A 29 2.61 -4.92 2.29
C ILE A 29 3.52 -3.69 2.38
N GLU A 30 4.76 -3.87 2.82
CA GLU A 30 5.74 -2.78 2.96
C GLU A 30 6.02 -2.12 1.61
N ASN A 31 6.25 -2.92 0.57
CA ASN A 31 6.48 -2.39 -0.77
C ASN A 31 5.23 -1.74 -1.37
N SER A 32 4.03 -2.28 -1.10
CA SER A 32 2.78 -1.65 -1.50
C SER A 32 2.57 -0.29 -0.82
N ALA A 33 2.90 -0.18 0.47
CA ALA A 33 2.81 1.07 1.21
C ALA A 33 3.84 2.10 0.72
N LEU A 34 5.08 1.69 0.48
CA LEU A 34 6.11 2.54 -0.13
C LEU A 34 5.71 2.98 -1.54
N GLY A 35 5.15 2.07 -2.33
CA GLY A 35 4.60 2.34 -3.66
C GLY A 35 3.45 3.32 -3.63
N CYS A 36 2.55 3.23 -2.66
CA CYS A 36 1.47 4.20 -2.46
C CYS A 36 2.02 5.61 -2.23
N VAL A 37 2.98 5.76 -1.31
CA VAL A 37 3.58 7.06 -1.04
C VAL A 37 4.30 7.61 -2.28
N ALA A 38 5.07 6.77 -2.97
CA ALA A 38 5.74 7.16 -4.20
C ALA A 38 4.77 7.53 -5.34
N GLY A 39 3.67 6.78 -5.49
CA GLY A 39 2.64 7.02 -6.51
C GLY A 39 1.83 8.28 -6.25
N GLU A 40 1.54 8.59 -4.98
CA GLU A 40 0.91 9.86 -4.61
C GLU A 40 1.82 11.05 -4.95
N VAL A 41 3.12 10.95 -4.69
CA VAL A 41 4.08 12.03 -4.95
C VAL A 41 4.34 12.21 -6.46
N LEU A 42 4.46 11.13 -7.21
CA LEU A 42 4.85 11.18 -8.63
C LEU A 42 3.67 11.34 -9.58
N PHE A 43 2.52 10.75 -9.25
CA PHE A 43 1.37 10.63 -10.15
C PHE A 43 0.06 11.12 -9.52
N GLY A 44 0.07 11.57 -8.25
CA GLY A 44 -1.17 11.93 -7.53
C GLY A 44 -2.10 10.73 -7.31
N ALA A 45 -1.56 9.51 -7.40
CA ALA A 45 -2.31 8.27 -7.40
C ALA A 45 -1.61 7.19 -6.56
N CYS A 46 -1.85 7.21 -5.25
CA CYS A 46 -1.40 6.17 -4.33
C CYS A 46 -1.79 4.74 -4.77
N ALA A 47 -3.01 4.53 -5.27
CA ALA A 47 -3.48 3.19 -5.64
C ALA A 47 -2.67 2.57 -6.80
N GLU A 48 -2.35 3.37 -7.82
CA GLU A 48 -1.51 2.91 -8.94
C GLU A 48 -0.08 2.62 -8.48
N GLY A 49 0.50 3.50 -7.66
CA GLY A 49 1.83 3.28 -7.11
C GLY A 49 1.91 2.03 -6.22
N ALA A 50 0.89 1.79 -5.40
CA ALA A 50 0.78 0.59 -4.58
C ALA A 50 0.68 -0.68 -5.43
N ALA A 51 -0.15 -0.66 -6.48
CA ALA A 51 -0.36 -1.80 -7.37
C ALA A 51 0.93 -2.16 -8.14
N ILE A 52 1.65 -1.16 -8.63
CA ILE A 52 2.92 -1.37 -9.34
C ILE A 52 3.97 -1.97 -8.38
N ALA A 53 4.11 -1.40 -7.18
CA ALA A 53 5.08 -1.89 -6.21
C ALA A 53 4.74 -3.28 -5.64
N ALA A 54 3.45 -3.59 -5.46
CA ALA A 54 3.00 -4.94 -5.13
C ALA A 54 3.35 -5.92 -6.26
N GLY A 55 3.05 -5.55 -7.51
CA GLY A 55 3.33 -6.36 -8.69
C GLY A 55 4.81 -6.66 -8.87
N THR A 56 5.68 -5.65 -8.73
CA THR A 56 7.14 -5.86 -8.81
C THR A 56 7.67 -6.70 -7.66
N THR A 57 7.07 -6.62 -6.48
CA THR A 57 7.45 -7.46 -5.33
C THR A 57 7.14 -8.93 -5.58
N ILE A 58 6.00 -9.26 -6.18
CA ILE A 58 5.70 -10.66 -6.58
C ILE A 58 6.67 -11.14 -7.66
N ILE A 59 6.93 -10.33 -8.69
CA ILE A 59 7.80 -10.73 -9.82
C ILE A 59 9.24 -10.96 -9.37
N THR A 60 9.75 -10.13 -8.45
CA THR A 60 11.12 -10.29 -7.92
C THR A 60 11.29 -11.51 -7.03
N ASP A 61 10.21 -12.04 -6.46
CA ASP A 61 10.21 -13.22 -5.61
C ASP A 61 10.16 -14.54 -6.41
N GLN A 62 9.73 -14.50 -7.67
CA GLN A 62 9.69 -15.64 -8.59
C GLN A 62 11.05 -15.95 -9.25
N LYS A 63 12.16 -15.43 -8.71
CA LYS A 63 13.51 -15.53 -9.28
C LYS A 63 14.40 -16.42 -8.42
#